data_AF-X1SXK0-F1
#
_entry.id   AF-X1SXK0-F1
#
_cell.length_a   1.000
_cell.length_b   1.000
_cell.length_c   1.000
_cell.angle_alpha   90.00
_cell.angle_beta   90.00
_cell.angle_gamma   90.00
#
_symmetry.space_group_name_H-M   'P 1'
#
loop_
_entity.id
_entity.type
_entity.pdbx_description
1 polymer ?
#
loop_
_entity_poly.entity_id
_entity_poly.type
_entity_poly.pdbx_seq_one_letter_code
_entity_poly.pdbx_strand_id
1 'polypeptide(L)'
;MDSFNLAARYSFMPNKLKYCGPDDADKILFDYVLGKTEKKVVKKILEQFDALYFYLDLIARHNDKDAFDKEVVEAYWLGNKLLDNVPSEEIKKLILNDFTRAGMPKSVAADLSRKVPENALPHHSFHVLHIHSMTRKLAPTLTNLDKCRISWGKVSHVGGDKLIVAYRPVEDKGKV
;
A
#
# COMPACT_ATOMS: atom_id res chain seq x y z
N MET A 1 -13.67 -0.09 13.97
CA MET A 1 -13.22 -0.44 12.60
C MET A 1 -12.35 -1.69 12.71
N ASP A 2 -12.70 -2.76 12.00
CA ASP A 2 -11.88 -3.97 11.94
C ASP A 2 -10.72 -3.81 10.94
N SER A 3 -9.81 -4.78 10.92
CA SER A 3 -8.60 -4.76 10.07
C SER A 3 -8.92 -4.78 8.57
N PHE A 4 -9.95 -5.51 8.15
CA PHE A 4 -10.34 -5.59 6.74
C PHE A 4 -10.98 -4.29 6.27
N ASN A 5 -11.70 -3.58 7.14
CA ASN A 5 -12.31 -2.31 6.82
C ASN A 5 -11.24 -1.23 6.63
N LEU A 6 -10.19 -1.26 7.46
CA LEU A 6 -9.02 -0.40 7.31
C LEU A 6 -8.30 -0.68 5.97
N ALA A 7 -7.99 -1.95 5.70
CA ALA A 7 -7.37 -2.35 4.43
C ALA A 7 -8.22 -1.96 3.23
N ALA A 8 -9.55 -2.16 3.29
CA ALA A 8 -10.45 -1.83 2.20
C ALA A 8 -10.50 -0.32 1.89
N ARG A 9 -10.52 0.53 2.92
CA ARG A 9 -10.51 1.99 2.76
C ARG A 9 -9.29 2.48 2.00
N TYR A 10 -8.11 1.95 2.30
CA TYR A 10 -6.87 2.37 1.66
C TYR A 10 -6.62 1.71 0.30
N SER A 11 -7.09 0.48 0.09
CA SER A 11 -6.98 -0.21 -1.20
C SER A 11 -7.99 0.29 -2.24
N PHE A 12 -9.15 0.83 -1.83
CA PHE A 12 -10.25 1.20 -2.71
C PHE A 12 -9.86 2.20 -3.81
N MET A 13 -9.36 3.38 -3.44
CA MET A 13 -9.16 4.45 -4.42
C MET A 13 -8.03 4.15 -5.41
N PRO A 14 -6.86 3.63 -5.00
CA PRO A 14 -5.83 3.21 -5.94
C PRO A 14 -6.31 2.11 -6.90
N ASN A 15 -7.12 1.16 -6.44
CA ASN A 15 -7.71 0.15 -7.33
C ASN A 15 -8.73 0.74 -8.31
N LYS A 16 -9.59 1.65 -7.86
CA LYS A 16 -10.54 2.38 -8.72
C LYS A 16 -9.83 3.17 -9.82
N LEU A 17 -8.63 3.69 -9.54
CA LEU A 17 -7.77 4.37 -10.51
C LEU A 17 -6.91 3.40 -11.34
N LYS A 18 -7.08 2.08 -11.17
CA LYS A 18 -6.35 1.01 -11.85
C LYS A 18 -4.84 0.98 -11.55
N TYR A 19 -4.45 1.46 -10.36
CA TYR A 19 -3.05 1.51 -9.94
C TYR A 19 -2.56 0.21 -9.30
N CYS A 20 -3.43 -0.53 -8.61
CA CYS A 20 -3.07 -1.78 -7.94
C CYS A 20 -4.28 -2.74 -7.82
N GLY A 21 -4.02 -4.01 -7.53
CA GLY A 21 -5.03 -5.03 -7.30
C GLY A 21 -5.72 -5.57 -8.56
N PRO A 22 -6.59 -6.58 -8.40
CA PRO A 22 -7.35 -7.16 -9.51
C PRO A 22 -8.46 -6.22 -10.00
N ASP A 23 -8.97 -6.48 -11.20
CA ASP A 23 -10.09 -5.73 -11.76
C ASP A 23 -11.37 -5.91 -10.92
N ASP A 24 -12.21 -4.86 -10.92
CA ASP A 24 -13.48 -4.78 -10.18
C ASP A 24 -13.41 -4.93 -8.64
N ALA A 25 -12.21 -4.99 -8.06
CA ALA A 25 -12.06 -5.05 -6.60
C ALA A 25 -12.61 -3.80 -5.90
N ASP A 26 -12.55 -2.63 -6.54
CA ASP A 26 -13.02 -1.35 -5.99
C ASP A 26 -14.49 -1.42 -5.56
N LYS A 27 -15.36 -2.08 -6.33
CA LYS A 27 -16.78 -2.27 -5.97
C LYS A 27 -16.93 -3.09 -4.70
N ILE A 28 -16.22 -4.23 -4.63
CA ILE A 28 -16.25 -5.14 -3.47
C ILE A 28 -15.71 -4.44 -2.21
N LEU A 29 -14.60 -3.71 -2.35
CA LEU A 29 -14.00 -2.96 -1.25
C LEU A 29 -14.94 -1.86 -0.74
N PHE A 30 -15.58 -1.13 -1.66
CA PHE A 30 -16.52 -0.07 -1.32
C PHE A 30 -17.77 -0.63 -0.61
N ASP A 31 -18.35 -1.71 -1.15
CA ASP A 31 -19.52 -2.36 -0.56
C ASP A 31 -19.20 -2.92 0.83
N TYR A 32 -17.99 -3.47 1.03
CA TYR A 32 -17.55 -3.89 2.36
C TYR A 32 -17.44 -2.73 3.35
N VAL A 33 -16.90 -1.58 2.92
CA VAL A 33 -16.83 -0.37 3.76
C VAL A 33 -18.23 0.12 4.15
N LEU A 34 -19.23 -0.07 3.29
CA LEU A 34 -20.63 0.25 3.54
C LEU A 34 -21.42 -0.84 4.29
N GLY A 35 -20.79 -1.96 4.66
CA GLY A 35 -21.46 -3.08 5.33
C GLY A 35 -22.40 -3.91 4.44
N LYS A 36 -22.22 -3.82 3.12
CA LYS A 36 -23.03 -4.54 2.10
C LYS A 36 -22.37 -5.83 1.61
N THR A 37 -21.22 -6.20 2.16
CA THR A 37 -20.45 -7.38 1.74
C THR A 37 -19.87 -8.08 2.95
N GLU A 38 -19.71 -9.40 2.87
CA GLU A 38 -19.17 -10.21 3.95
C GLU A 38 -17.64 -10.17 4.02
N LYS A 39 -17.12 -10.34 5.24
CA LYS A 39 -15.67 -10.41 5.51
C LYS A 39 -14.94 -11.47 4.67
N LYS A 40 -15.57 -12.62 4.41
CA LYS A 40 -14.96 -13.70 3.61
C LYS A 40 -14.70 -13.30 2.16
N VAL A 41 -15.58 -12.48 1.59
CA VAL A 41 -15.44 -11.97 0.22
C VAL A 41 -14.33 -10.94 0.13
N VAL A 42 -14.30 -9.98 1.06
CA VAL A 42 -13.24 -8.95 1.08
C VAL A 42 -11.87 -9.53 1.42
N LYS A 43 -11.80 -10.58 2.26
CA LYS A 43 -10.53 -11.27 2.54
C LYS A 43 -9.93 -11.83 1.25
N LYS A 44 -10.72 -12.58 0.48
CA LYS A 44 -10.28 -13.17 -0.79
C LYS A 44 -9.84 -12.14 -1.82
N ILE A 45 -10.50 -10.97 -1.87
CA ILE A 45 -10.10 -9.92 -2.81
C ILE A 45 -8.80 -9.25 -2.36
N LEU A 46 -8.62 -8.98 -1.05
CA LEU A 46 -7.41 -8.34 -0.52
C LEU A 46 -6.18 -9.25 -0.62
N GLU A 47 -6.34 -10.57 -0.51
CA GLU A 47 -5.27 -11.56 -0.73
C GLU A 47 -4.71 -11.54 -2.16
N GLN A 48 -5.46 -10.99 -3.14
CA GLN A 48 -5.01 -10.84 -4.53
C GLN A 48 -4.28 -9.52 -4.81
N PHE A 49 -4.14 -8.64 -3.82
CA PHE A 49 -3.28 -7.46 -3.93
C PHE A 49 -1.85 -7.87 -3.59
N ASP A 50 -1.12 -8.45 -4.55
CA ASP A 50 0.22 -9.04 -4.34
C ASP A 50 1.13 -8.17 -3.46
N ALA A 51 1.32 -6.90 -3.84
CA ALA A 51 2.14 -5.96 -3.08
C ALA A 51 1.70 -5.84 -1.62
N LEU A 52 0.40 -5.58 -1.40
CA LEU A 52 -0.18 -5.43 -0.07
C LEU A 52 0.02 -6.72 0.74
N TYR A 53 -0.39 -7.85 0.18
CA TYR A 53 -0.35 -9.12 0.88
C TYR A 53 1.08 -9.49 1.29
N PHE A 54 2.07 -9.31 0.40
CA PHE A 54 3.44 -9.64 0.75
C PHE A 54 4.05 -8.73 1.82
N TYR A 55 3.68 -7.44 1.86
CA TYR A 55 4.09 -6.57 2.98
C TYR A 55 3.42 -6.96 4.29
N LEU A 56 2.12 -7.25 4.27
CA LEU A 56 1.38 -7.68 5.45
C LEU A 56 1.97 -8.97 6.02
N ASP A 57 2.23 -9.96 5.15
CA ASP A 57 2.85 -11.23 5.52
C ASP A 57 4.28 -11.04 6.06
N LEU A 58 5.08 -10.15 5.46
CA LEU A 58 6.43 -9.82 5.95
C LEU A 58 6.39 -9.24 7.37
N ILE A 59 5.52 -8.24 7.61
CA ILE A 59 5.37 -7.61 8.92
C ILE A 59 4.86 -8.63 9.93
N ALA A 60 3.85 -9.41 9.56
CA ALA A 60 3.24 -10.40 10.43
C ALA A 60 4.23 -11.47 10.91
N ARG A 61 5.06 -12.02 10.01
CA ARG A 61 6.07 -13.04 10.34
C ARG A 61 7.15 -12.55 11.29
N HIS A 62 7.47 -11.26 11.30
CA HIS A 62 8.45 -10.67 12.23
C HIS A 62 7.84 -10.26 13.57
N ASN A 63 6.54 -10.47 13.74
CA ASN A 63 5.79 -10.04 14.92
C ASN A 63 4.84 -11.14 15.45
N ASP A 64 4.99 -12.39 15.00
CA ASP A 64 4.17 -13.55 15.37
C ASP A 64 2.65 -13.29 15.28
N LYS A 65 2.24 -12.67 14.16
CA LYS A 65 0.86 -12.24 13.90
C LYS A 65 0.29 -12.86 12.62
N ASP A 66 -1.01 -12.69 12.42
CA ASP A 66 -1.65 -12.93 11.12
C ASP A 66 -1.44 -11.73 10.18
N ALA A 67 -1.34 -11.98 8.87
CA ALA A 67 -1.17 -10.92 7.86
C ALA A 67 -2.27 -9.84 7.93
N PHE A 68 -3.51 -10.23 8.21
CA PHE A 68 -4.63 -9.30 8.39
C PHE A 68 -4.95 -8.98 9.85
N ASP A 69 -4.00 -9.19 10.77
CA ASP A 69 -4.09 -8.66 12.12
C ASP A 69 -4.21 -7.13 12.06
N LYS A 70 -4.98 -6.54 12.98
CA LYS A 70 -5.27 -5.11 12.95
C LYS A 70 -3.99 -4.28 13.07
N GLU A 71 -3.07 -4.66 13.94
CA GLU A 71 -1.82 -3.91 14.13
C GLU A 71 -0.90 -4.04 12.91
N VAL A 72 -0.93 -5.16 12.19
CA VAL A 72 -0.16 -5.38 10.95
C VAL A 72 -0.69 -4.50 9.82
N VAL A 73 -2.02 -4.49 9.61
CA VAL A 73 -2.64 -3.64 8.59
C VAL A 73 -2.38 -2.17 8.88
N GLU A 74 -2.50 -1.76 10.14
CA GLU A 74 -2.17 -0.39 10.57
C GLU A 74 -0.70 -0.06 10.35
N ALA A 75 0.22 -0.98 10.67
CA ALA A 75 1.66 -0.81 10.47
C ALA A 75 1.98 -0.50 9.00
N TYR A 76 1.40 -1.27 8.07
CA TYR A 76 1.63 -1.06 6.64
C TYR A 76 1.11 0.29 6.15
N TRP A 77 -0.12 0.68 6.52
CA TRP A 77 -0.76 1.87 5.95
C TRP A 77 -0.40 3.19 6.64
N LEU A 78 -0.23 3.16 7.96
CA LEU A 78 -0.11 4.34 8.82
C LEU A 78 1.19 4.37 9.62
N GLY A 79 1.85 3.22 9.79
CA GLY A 79 3.05 3.07 10.59
C GLY A 79 2.75 2.86 12.07
N ASN A 80 3.50 1.94 12.68
CA ASN A 80 3.56 1.73 14.12
C ASN A 80 4.84 0.94 14.47
N LYS A 81 5.03 0.62 15.75
CA LYS A 81 6.21 -0.09 16.29
C LYS A 81 6.50 -1.47 15.67
N LEU A 82 5.54 -2.12 14.99
CA LEU A 82 5.79 -3.43 14.38
C LEU A 82 6.80 -3.34 13.23
N LEU A 83 6.92 -2.15 12.62
CA LEU A 83 7.86 -1.92 11.52
C LEU A 83 9.33 -2.00 11.98
N ASP A 84 9.60 -1.66 13.25
CA ASP A 84 10.95 -1.65 13.82
C ASP A 84 11.54 -3.06 13.95
N ASN A 85 10.69 -4.08 13.96
CA ASN A 85 11.08 -5.49 14.05
C ASN A 85 11.43 -6.09 12.69
N VAL A 86 11.30 -5.35 11.58
CA VAL A 86 11.57 -5.86 10.23
C VAL A 86 12.90 -5.32 9.72
N PRO A 87 13.95 -6.16 9.59
CA PRO A 87 15.22 -5.73 9.03
C PRO A 87 15.09 -5.29 7.57
N SER A 88 15.85 -4.27 7.15
CA SER A 88 15.85 -3.80 5.75
C SER A 88 16.32 -4.87 4.76
N GLU A 89 17.13 -5.84 5.20
CA GLU A 89 17.49 -7.02 4.41
C GLU A 89 16.29 -7.89 4.03
N GLU A 90 15.26 -7.96 4.87
CA GLU A 90 14.05 -8.72 4.57
C GLU A 90 13.20 -8.00 3.51
N ILE A 91 13.24 -6.66 3.48
CA ILE A 91 12.64 -5.87 2.39
C ILE A 91 13.38 -6.13 1.07
N LYS A 92 14.72 -6.24 1.11
CA LYS A 92 15.51 -6.61 -0.08
C LYS A 92 15.14 -8.00 -0.59
N LYS A 93 14.96 -8.98 0.31
CA LYS A 93 14.52 -10.34 -0.03
C LYS A 93 13.11 -10.35 -0.62
N LEU A 94 12.18 -9.59 -0.03
CA LEU A 94 10.82 -9.40 -0.55
C LEU A 94 10.83 -8.95 -2.01
N ILE A 95 11.66 -7.95 -2.34
CA ILE A 95 11.81 -7.42 -3.70
C ILE A 95 12.41 -8.49 -4.63
N LEU A 96 13.48 -9.16 -4.21
CA LEU A 96 14.18 -10.13 -5.04
C LEU A 96 13.38 -11.41 -5.30
N ASN A 97 12.55 -11.83 -4.35
CA ASN A 97 11.87 -13.13 -4.37
C ASN A 97 10.38 -12.99 -4.67
N ASP A 98 9.63 -12.33 -3.79
CA ASP A 98 8.17 -12.33 -3.88
C ASP A 98 7.67 -11.43 -5.01
N PHE A 99 8.27 -10.25 -5.17
CA PHE A 99 7.88 -9.36 -6.27
C PHE A 99 8.26 -9.93 -7.63
N THR A 100 9.39 -10.63 -7.75
CA THR A 100 9.76 -11.30 -9.00
C THR A 100 8.84 -12.48 -9.30
N ARG A 101 8.45 -13.26 -8.28
CA ARG A 101 7.43 -14.32 -8.41
C ARG A 101 6.08 -13.78 -8.89
N ALA A 102 5.73 -12.56 -8.48
CA ALA A 102 4.52 -11.86 -8.91
C ALA A 102 4.70 -11.04 -10.22
N GLY A 103 5.78 -11.28 -10.98
CA GLY A 103 5.95 -10.75 -12.33
C GLY A 103 6.82 -9.50 -12.46
N MET A 104 7.45 -9.01 -11.39
CA MET A 104 8.48 -7.96 -11.51
C MET A 104 9.71 -8.53 -12.26
N PRO A 105 10.24 -7.84 -13.29
CA PRO A 105 11.43 -8.31 -13.97
C PRO A 105 12.65 -8.35 -13.02
N LYS A 106 13.42 -9.45 -13.05
CA LYS A 106 14.56 -9.67 -12.13
C LYS A 106 15.59 -8.55 -12.15
N SER A 107 15.88 -7.95 -13.31
CA SER A 107 16.80 -6.81 -13.44
C SER A 107 16.33 -5.58 -12.68
N VAL A 108 15.01 -5.36 -12.63
CA VAL A 108 14.36 -4.25 -11.91
C VAL A 108 14.40 -4.52 -10.42
N ALA A 109 14.05 -5.74 -10.00
CA ALA A 109 14.14 -6.15 -8.61
C ALA A 109 15.57 -6.00 -8.06
N ALA A 110 16.58 -6.41 -8.84
CA ALA A 110 17.97 -6.25 -8.47
C ALA A 110 18.38 -4.77 -8.31
N ASP A 111 17.91 -3.89 -9.21
CA ASP A 111 18.19 -2.45 -9.10
C ASP A 111 17.50 -1.79 -7.90
N LEU A 112 16.21 -2.10 -7.67
CA LEU A 112 15.46 -1.59 -6.54
C LEU A 112 16.04 -2.08 -5.20
N SER A 113 16.42 -3.36 -5.12
CA SER A 113 17.01 -3.98 -3.93
C SER A 113 18.33 -3.32 -3.52
N ARG A 114 19.20 -3.00 -4.49
CA ARG A 114 20.46 -2.27 -4.21
C ARG A 114 20.25 -0.85 -3.69
N LYS A 115 19.11 -0.24 -4.01
CA LYS A 115 18.79 1.14 -3.64
C LYS A 115 17.97 1.23 -2.35
N VAL A 116 17.62 0.10 -1.72
CA VAL A 116 16.88 0.09 -0.45
C VAL A 116 17.73 0.79 0.63
N PRO A 117 17.25 1.88 1.25
CA PRO A 117 17.93 2.54 2.36
C PRO A 117 18.09 1.60 3.56
N GLU A 118 19.15 1.79 4.35
CA GLU A 118 19.40 0.98 5.55
C GLU A 118 18.25 1.04 6.57
N ASN A 119 17.60 2.20 6.68
CA ASN A 119 16.46 2.47 7.54
C ASN A 119 15.10 2.32 6.83
N ALA A 120 15.04 1.57 5.73
CA ALA A 120 13.78 1.30 5.05
C ALA A 120 12.82 0.53 5.95
N LEU A 121 11.55 0.94 5.95
CA LEU A 121 10.46 0.27 6.66
C LEU A 121 9.47 -0.30 5.65
N PRO A 122 8.82 -1.45 5.92
CA PRO A 122 7.81 -2.05 5.04
C PRO A 122 6.47 -1.30 5.11
N HIS A 123 6.50 0.02 4.95
CA HIS A 123 5.36 0.93 4.98
C HIS A 123 4.87 1.23 3.55
N HIS A 124 3.59 1.58 3.38
CA HIS A 124 3.02 1.89 2.07
C HIS A 124 3.74 3.05 1.36
N SER A 125 4.15 4.08 2.10
CA SER A 125 4.96 5.18 1.54
C SER A 125 6.28 4.69 0.95
N PHE A 126 6.93 3.67 1.52
CA PHE A 126 8.11 3.06 0.92
C PHE A 126 7.75 2.40 -0.42
N HIS A 127 6.64 1.66 -0.48
CA HIS A 127 6.16 1.11 -1.75
C HIS A 127 5.92 2.19 -2.80
N VAL A 128 5.20 3.27 -2.45
CA VAL A 128 4.89 4.35 -3.40
C VAL A 128 6.14 5.10 -3.85
N LEU A 129 7.03 5.46 -2.92
CA LEU A 129 8.16 6.36 -3.19
C LEU A 129 9.41 5.63 -3.71
N HIS A 130 9.59 4.35 -3.38
CA HIS A 130 10.77 3.57 -3.79
C HIS A 130 10.46 2.53 -4.86
N ILE A 131 9.36 1.79 -4.71
CA ILE A 131 9.00 0.70 -5.63
C ILE A 131 8.16 1.20 -6.82
N HIS A 132 7.30 2.20 -6.57
CA HIS A 132 6.34 2.81 -7.48
C HIS A 132 5.25 1.87 -8.00
N SER A 133 5.62 0.83 -8.74
CA SER A 133 4.71 -0.13 -9.35
C SER A 133 5.42 -1.45 -9.60
N MET A 134 4.85 -2.55 -9.10
CA MET A 134 5.39 -3.88 -9.39
C MET A 134 5.26 -4.28 -10.86
N THR A 135 4.19 -3.83 -11.51
CA THR A 135 3.82 -4.20 -12.89
C THR A 135 4.18 -3.12 -13.91
N ARG A 136 4.82 -2.02 -13.49
CA ARG A 136 5.14 -0.84 -14.31
C ARG A 136 3.95 -0.21 -15.04
N LYS A 137 2.71 -0.56 -14.66
CA LYS A 137 1.48 0.02 -15.20
C LYS A 137 1.33 1.51 -14.86
N LEU A 138 2.02 1.96 -13.80
CA LEU A 138 1.98 3.32 -13.32
C LEU A 138 3.36 3.98 -13.45
N ALA A 139 3.42 5.08 -14.20
CA ALA A 139 4.63 5.90 -14.28
C ALA A 139 4.85 6.65 -12.94
N PRO A 140 6.08 6.78 -12.45
CA PRO A 140 6.39 7.44 -11.17
C PRO A 140 6.39 8.98 -11.31
N THR A 141 5.28 9.55 -11.77
CA THR A 141 5.09 11.01 -11.83
C THR A 141 4.72 11.55 -10.46
N LEU A 142 5.05 12.81 -10.15
CA LEU A 142 4.66 13.45 -8.89
C LEU A 142 3.15 13.34 -8.63
N THR A 143 2.33 13.52 -9.67
CA THR A 143 0.88 13.36 -9.59
C THR A 143 0.46 11.95 -9.16
N ASN A 144 1.08 10.91 -9.71
CA ASN A 144 0.75 9.54 -9.35
C ASN A 144 1.23 9.20 -7.93
N LEU A 145 2.43 9.67 -7.55
CA LEU A 145 2.95 9.51 -6.18
C LEU A 145 2.05 10.20 -5.16
N ASP A 146 1.59 11.42 -5.44
CA ASP A 146 0.69 12.16 -4.54
C ASP A 146 -0.69 11.52 -4.43
N LYS A 147 -1.21 10.94 -5.52
CA LYS A 147 -2.49 10.20 -5.52
C LYS A 147 -2.42 8.86 -4.80
N CYS A 148 -1.25 8.21 -4.78
CA CYS A 148 -1.08 6.89 -4.16
C CYS A 148 -0.67 6.97 -2.70
N ARG A 149 0.11 7.98 -2.28
CA ARG A 149 0.57 8.05 -0.89
C ARG A 149 -0.61 8.30 0.05
N ILE A 150 -0.51 7.76 1.25
CA ILE A 150 -1.43 8.12 2.32
C ILE A 150 -1.08 9.52 2.81
N SER A 151 -2.08 10.39 2.92
CA SER A 151 -1.95 11.75 3.40
C SER A 151 -3.17 12.16 4.22
N TRP A 152 -3.07 13.30 4.89
CA TRP A 152 -4.15 13.92 5.63
C TRP A 152 -4.39 15.34 5.12
N GLY A 153 -5.60 15.85 5.34
CA GLY A 153 -5.98 17.20 4.99
C GLY A 153 -7.15 17.68 5.83
N LYS A 154 -7.40 18.98 5.80
CA LYS A 154 -8.54 19.61 6.48
C LYS A 154 -9.67 19.82 5.48
N VAL A 155 -10.82 19.23 5.77
CA VAL A 155 -12.06 19.51 5.03
C VAL A 155 -12.51 20.93 5.39
N SER A 156 -12.61 21.82 4.40
CA SER A 156 -13.08 23.20 4.57
C SER A 156 -14.54 23.38 4.16
N HIS A 157 -15.03 22.52 3.26
CA HIS A 157 -16.42 22.55 2.81
C HIS A 157 -16.90 21.15 2.41
N VAL A 158 -18.18 20.88 2.69
CA VAL A 158 -18.89 19.67 2.30
C VAL A 158 -20.11 20.10 1.49
N GLY A 159 -20.18 19.69 0.23
CA GLY A 159 -21.26 20.06 -0.69
C GLY A 159 -21.71 18.88 -1.54
N GLY A 160 -22.86 18.30 -1.23
CA GLY A 160 -23.38 17.13 -1.93
C GLY A 160 -22.41 15.95 -1.86
N ASP A 161 -21.93 15.51 -3.02
CA ASP A 161 -20.98 14.40 -3.21
C ASP A 161 -19.50 14.86 -3.28
N LYS A 162 -19.23 16.14 -3.04
CA LYS A 162 -17.88 16.74 -3.14
C LYS A 162 -17.40 17.31 -1.81
N LEU A 163 -16.09 17.20 -1.60
CA LEU A 163 -15.36 17.79 -0.48
C LEU A 163 -14.34 18.77 -1.02
N ILE A 164 -14.20 19.92 -0.37
CA ILE A 164 -13.04 20.80 -0.55
C ILE A 164 -12.08 20.49 0.60
N VAL A 165 -10.87 20.05 0.25
CA VAL A 165 -9.85 19.62 1.22
C VAL A 165 -8.58 20.43 1.02
N ALA A 166 -8.15 21.11 2.08
CA ALA A 166 -6.82 21.70 2.14
C ALA A 166 -5.82 20.60 2.55
N TYR A 167 -4.85 20.32 1.71
CA TYR A 167 -3.81 19.32 1.96
C TYR A 167 -2.46 19.80 1.40
N ARG A 168 -1.37 19.15 1.81
CA ARG A 168 -0.02 19.44 1.30
C ARG A 168 0.35 18.39 0.25
N PRO A 169 0.53 18.72 -1.03
CA PRO A 169 0.90 17.75 -2.07
C PRO A 169 2.38 17.33 -1.97
N VAL A 170 2.76 16.28 -2.70
CA VAL A 170 4.18 15.98 -2.97
C VAL A 170 4.73 17.01 -3.95
N GLU A 171 5.88 17.58 -3.60
CA GLU A 171 6.60 18.55 -4.41
C GLU A 171 8.04 18.05 -4.65
N ASP A 172 8.55 18.21 -5.86
CA ASP A 172 9.98 18.05 -6.13
C ASP A 172 10.68 19.36 -5.78
N LYS A 173 11.57 19.32 -4.79
CA LYS A 173 12.36 20.47 -4.36
C LYS A 173 13.72 20.56 -5.04
N GLY A 174 13.98 19.70 -6.03
CA GLY A 174 15.32 19.51 -6.59
C GLY A 174 16.24 18.79 -5.61
N LYS A 175 17.46 18.46 -6.06
CA LYS A 175 18.50 17.97 -5.15
C LYS A 175 18.95 19.14 -4.26
N VAL A 176 18.85 18.96 -2.94
CA VAL A 176 19.57 19.77 -1.95
C VAL A 176 21.02 19.34 -1.93
#